data_AF-A0A9D5IRB2-F1
#
_entry.id   AF-A0A9D5IRB2-F1
#
_cell.length_a   1.000
_cell.length_b   1.000
_cell.length_c   1.000
_cell.angle_alpha   90.00
_cell.angle_beta   90.00
_cell.angle_gamma   90.00
#
_symmetry.space_group_name_H-M   'P 1'
#
loop_
_entity.id
_entity.type
_entity.pdbx_description
1 polymer ?
#
loop_
_entity_poly.entity_id
_entity_poly.type
_entity_poly.pdbx_seq_one_letter_code
_entity_poly.pdbx_strand_id
1 'polypeptide(L)'
;MKHSAIAGLFIAGALLTSPVFAADKDLCAGNLQIIKDFETSQPALSENTDDNIKAAREKAEMAQKAGNDKECVAITSNVVTKIQTRNPENK
;
A
#
# COMPACT_ATOMS: atom_id res chain seq x y z
N MET A 1 35.82 -18.65 39.19
CA MET A 1 34.66 -17.78 38.88
C MET A 1 35.15 -16.57 38.11
N LYS A 2 34.59 -16.30 36.93
CA LYS A 2 34.87 -15.09 36.14
C LYS A 2 33.55 -14.61 35.53
N HIS A 3 32.80 -13.85 36.32
CA HIS A 3 31.63 -13.09 35.89
C HIS A 3 32.05 -11.61 35.80
N SER A 4 32.14 -11.08 34.59
CA SER A 4 32.20 -9.64 34.27
C SER A 4 32.07 -9.54 32.76
N ALA A 5 31.35 -8.62 32.15
CA ALA A 5 30.24 -7.77 32.54
C ALA A 5 29.67 -7.35 31.17
N ILE A 6 28.35 -7.24 31.07
CA ILE A 6 27.66 -6.88 29.83
C ILE A 6 28.08 -5.45 29.45
N ALA A 7 28.76 -5.28 28.31
CA ALA A 7 28.91 -3.97 27.66
C ALA A 7 27.98 -3.97 26.45
N GLY A 8 26.77 -3.46 26.66
CA GLY A 8 25.75 -3.32 25.63
C GLY A 8 26.19 -2.34 24.55
N LEU A 9 26.48 -2.86 23.36
CA LEU A 9 26.58 -2.03 22.16
C LEU A 9 25.19 -1.94 21.53
N PHE A 10 24.31 -1.13 22.12
CA PHE A 10 23.13 -0.66 21.41
C PHE A 10 23.60 0.32 20.34
N ILE A 11 23.77 -0.19 19.12
CA ILE A 11 23.90 0.64 17.93
C ILE A 11 22.55 1.36 17.78
N ALA A 12 22.48 2.61 18.25
CA ALA A 12 21.42 3.52 17.89
C ALA A 12 21.53 3.80 16.39
N GLY A 13 20.89 2.95 15.58
CA GLY A 13 20.76 3.15 14.15
C GLY A 13 20.03 4.47 13.90
N ALA A 14 20.75 5.46 13.39
CA ALA A 14 20.16 6.65 12.81
C ALA A 14 19.40 6.26 11.52
N LEU A 15 18.22 5.67 11.64
CA LEU A 15 17.26 5.55 10.54
C LEU A 15 16.49 6.87 10.44
N LEU A 16 17.13 7.93 9.97
CA LEU A 16 16.43 9.15 9.55
C LEU A 16 16.25 9.24 8.03
N THR A 17 16.34 8.11 7.35
CA THR A 17 15.74 7.89 6.02
C THR A 17 15.04 6.53 6.06
N SER A 18 13.83 6.51 6.62
CA SER A 18 13.13 5.27 6.97
C SER A 18 12.93 4.35 5.75
N PRO A 19 13.25 3.04 5.83
CA PRO A 19 12.85 2.06 4.82
C PRO A 19 11.32 1.94 4.65
N VAL A 20 10.55 2.58 5.54
CA VAL A 20 9.09 2.71 5.47
C VAL A 20 8.64 3.47 4.22
N PHE A 21 9.34 4.54 3.79
CA PHE A 21 8.93 5.30 2.61
C PHE A 21 9.10 4.51 1.31
N ALA A 22 10.15 3.68 1.21
CA ALA A 22 10.32 2.77 0.08
C ALA A 22 9.26 1.67 0.08
N ALA A 23 8.95 1.11 1.26
CA ALA A 23 7.87 0.14 1.42
C ALA A 23 6.51 0.71 1.02
N ASP A 24 6.20 1.95 1.41
CA ASP A 24 4.95 2.62 1.02
C ASP A 24 4.88 2.87 -0.48
N LYS A 25 5.99 3.30 -1.12
CA LYS A 25 6.04 3.53 -2.56
C LYS A 25 5.79 2.24 -3.35
N ASP A 26 6.43 1.15 -2.95
CA ASP A 26 6.30 -0.14 -3.63
C ASP A 26 4.94 -0.78 -3.35
N LEU A 27 4.41 -0.65 -2.13
CA LEU A 27 3.06 -1.10 -1.77
C LEU A 27 1.98 -0.30 -2.52
N CYS A 28 2.11 1.02 -2.62
CA CYS A 28 1.25 1.88 -3.42
C CYS A 28 1.24 1.43 -4.89
N ALA A 29 2.42 1.23 -5.49
CA ALA A 29 2.53 0.76 -6.87
C ALA A 29 1.88 -0.61 -7.07
N GLY A 30 2.10 -1.56 -6.15
CA GLY A 30 1.47 -2.88 -6.17
C GLY A 30 -0.06 -2.81 -6.06
N ASN A 31 -0.59 -2.03 -5.13
CA ASN A 31 -2.04 -1.89 -4.98
C ASN A 31 -2.69 -1.19 -6.19
N LEU A 32 -2.02 -0.19 -6.77
CA LEU A 32 -2.49 0.46 -8.01
C LEU A 32 -2.58 -0.55 -9.16
N GLN A 33 -1.64 -1.48 -9.27
CA GLN A 33 -1.69 -2.55 -10.27
C GLN A 33 -2.90 -3.47 -10.04
N ILE A 34 -3.11 -3.93 -8.80
CA ILE A 34 -4.27 -4.78 -8.44
C ILE A 34 -5.59 -4.09 -8.83
N ILE A 35 -5.71 -2.79 -8.57
CA ILE A 35 -6.92 -2.01 -8.91
C ILE A 35 -7.12 -1.96 -10.43
N LYS A 36 -6.07 -1.70 -11.21
CA LYS A 36 -6.13 -1.67 -12.68
C LYS A 36 -6.50 -3.03 -13.28
N ASP A 37 -5.93 -4.10 -12.73
CA ASP A 37 -6.22 -5.47 -13.15
C ASP A 37 -7.68 -5.84 -12.83
N PHE A 38 -8.20 -5.39 -11.69
CA PHE A 38 -9.60 -5.59 -11.33
C PHE A 38 -10.54 -4.88 -12.30
N GLU A 39 -10.30 -3.62 -12.66
CA GLU A 39 -11.12 -2.92 -13.64
C GLU A 39 -11.11 -3.61 -15.00
N THR A 40 -9.93 -4.07 -15.43
CA THR A 40 -9.78 -4.76 -16.71
C THR A 40 -10.50 -6.11 -16.72
N SER A 41 -10.50 -6.82 -15.59
CA SER A 41 -11.14 -8.14 -15.46
C SER A 41 -12.64 -8.08 -15.14
N GLN A 42 -13.17 -6.94 -14.69
CA GLN A 42 -14.56 -6.79 -14.26
C GLN A 42 -15.30 -5.69 -15.05
N PRO A 43 -15.55 -5.89 -16.36
CA PRO A 43 -16.30 -4.93 -17.17
C PRO A 43 -17.79 -4.83 -16.79
N ALA A 44 -18.28 -5.72 -15.90
CA ALA A 44 -19.68 -5.79 -15.47
C ALA A 44 -19.95 -5.12 -14.10
N LEU A 45 -19.02 -4.32 -13.57
CA LEU A 45 -19.29 -3.52 -12.37
C LEU A 45 -20.43 -2.54 -12.65
N SER A 46 -21.34 -2.37 -11.69
CA SER A 46 -22.33 -1.28 -11.76
C SER A 46 -21.61 0.05 -11.95
N GLU A 47 -22.08 0.93 -12.84
CA GLU A 47 -21.42 2.21 -13.17
C GLU A 47 -20.99 2.98 -11.92
N ASN A 48 -21.85 3.08 -10.90
CA ASN A 48 -21.53 3.78 -9.65
C ASN A 48 -20.33 3.17 -8.89
N THR A 49 -20.20 1.85 -8.92
CA THR A 49 -19.06 1.15 -8.29
C THR A 49 -17.78 1.36 -9.08
N ASP A 50 -17.88 1.29 -10.41
CA ASP A 50 -16.76 1.49 -11.31
C ASP A 50 -16.20 2.92 -11.20
N ASP A 51 -17.08 3.92 -11.20
CA ASP A 51 -16.73 5.34 -11.01
C ASP A 51 -16.02 5.60 -9.68
N ASN A 52 -16.49 4.97 -8.59
CA ASN A 52 -15.84 5.09 -7.28
C ASN A 52 -14.43 4.47 -7.25
N ILE A 53 -14.22 3.35 -7.94
CA ILE A 53 -12.91 2.70 -8.05
C ILE A 53 -11.97 3.53 -8.92
N LYS A 54 -12.46 4.05 -10.05
CA LYS A 54 -11.75 4.99 -10.93
C LYS A 54 -11.29 6.23 -10.20
N ALA A 55 -12.21 6.92 -9.53
CA ALA A 55 -11.90 8.13 -8.77
C ALA A 55 -10.88 7.87 -7.65
N ALA A 56 -10.99 6.73 -6.95
CA ALA A 56 -10.04 6.36 -5.90
C ALA A 56 -8.63 6.07 -6.47
N ARG A 57 -8.54 5.38 -7.62
CA ARG A 57 -7.25 5.16 -8.30
C ARG A 57 -6.64 6.48 -8.75
N GLU A 58 -7.39 7.36 -9.41
CA GLU A 58 -6.88 8.64 -9.89
C GLU A 58 -6.32 9.48 -8.73
N LYS A 59 -7.06 9.54 -7.61
CA LYS A 59 -6.59 10.22 -6.40
C LYS A 59 -5.31 9.61 -5.85
N ALA A 60 -5.20 8.28 -5.84
CA ALA A 60 -3.99 7.60 -5.40
C ALA A 60 -2.80 7.83 -6.34
N GLU A 61 -3.01 7.88 -7.65
CA GLU A 61 -1.96 8.22 -8.62
C GLU A 61 -1.47 9.65 -8.46
N MET A 62 -2.38 10.60 -8.16
CA MET A 62 -2.00 11.96 -7.81
C MET A 62 -1.16 12.01 -6.53
N ALA A 63 -1.55 11.26 -5.50
CA ALA A 63 -0.78 11.17 -4.26
C ALA A 63 0.61 10.57 -4.49
N GLN A 64 0.71 9.49 -5.28
CA GLN A 64 2.00 8.89 -5.67
C GLN A 64 2.89 9.87 -6.43
N LYS A 65 2.34 10.57 -7.44
CA LYS A 65 3.07 11.58 -8.22
C LYS A 65 3.54 12.77 -7.38
N ALA A 66 2.80 13.10 -6.32
CA ALA A 66 3.17 14.12 -5.35
C ALA A 66 4.19 13.63 -4.30
N GLY A 67 4.63 12.37 -4.35
CA GLY A 67 5.52 11.76 -3.37
C GLY A 67 4.84 11.46 -2.03
N ASN A 68 3.52 11.48 -1.98
CA ASN A 68 2.72 11.15 -0.79
C ASN A 68 2.29 9.67 -0.84
N ASP A 69 3.29 8.78 -0.80
CA ASP A 69 3.08 7.33 -0.92
C ASP A 69 2.21 6.78 0.22
N LYS A 70 2.29 7.38 1.42
CA LYS A 70 1.45 7.00 2.56
C LYS A 70 -0.04 7.24 2.30
N GLU A 71 -0.40 8.38 1.69
CA GLU A 71 -1.78 8.64 1.29
C GLU A 71 -2.21 7.74 0.14
N CYS A 72 -1.32 7.46 -0.82
CA CYS A 72 -1.58 6.47 -1.85
C CYS A 72 -1.90 5.09 -1.25
N VAL A 73 -1.08 4.59 -0.32
CA VAL A 73 -1.33 3.32 0.38
C VAL A 73 -2.68 3.36 1.10
N ALA A 74 -2.97 4.41 1.86
CA ALA A 74 -4.24 4.52 2.58
C ALA A 74 -5.46 4.45 1.67
N ILE A 75 -5.42 5.13 0.51
CA ILE A 75 -6.50 5.09 -0.48
C ILE A 75 -6.59 3.69 -1.11
N THR A 76 -5.47 3.19 -1.62
CA THR A 76 -5.44 1.96 -2.43
C THR A 76 -5.71 0.71 -1.60
N SER A 77 -5.21 0.61 -0.37
CA SER A 77 -5.48 -0.53 0.52
C SER A 77 -6.97 -0.69 0.81
N ASN A 78 -7.70 0.42 1.04
CA ASN A 78 -9.15 0.37 1.23
C ASN A 78 -9.88 -0.18 -0.01
N VAL A 79 -9.43 0.19 -1.21
CA VAL A 79 -10.03 -0.29 -2.46
C VAL A 79 -9.69 -1.77 -2.68
N VAL A 80 -8.43 -2.17 -2.49
CA VAL A 80 -7.98 -3.56 -2.61
C VAL A 80 -8.73 -4.47 -1.65
N THR A 81 -8.94 -4.07 -0.39
CA THR A 81 -9.75 -4.83 0.56
C THR A 81 -11.18 -5.03 0.06
N LYS A 82 -11.80 -4.00 -0.52
CA LYS A 82 -13.15 -4.10 -1.11
C LYS A 82 -13.18 -5.04 -2.32
N ILE A 83 -12.17 -4.99 -3.17
CA ILE A 83 -12.00 -5.89 -4.32
C ILE A 83 -11.90 -7.34 -3.86
N GLN A 84 -11.00 -7.62 -2.91
CA GLN A 84 -10.77 -8.96 -2.36
C GLN A 84 -12.02 -9.51 -1.65
N THR A 85 -12.72 -8.66 -0.89
CA THR A 85 -13.96 -9.07 -0.21
C THR A 85 -15.08 -9.42 -1.21
N ARG A 86 -15.10 -8.77 -2.38
CA ARG A 86 -16.07 -9.05 -3.46
C ARG A 86 -15.70 -10.26 -4.30
N ASN A 87 -14.44 -10.70 -4.28
CA ASN A 87 -13.97 -11.85 -5.03
C ASN A 87 -13.70 -13.04 -4.07
N PRO A 88 -14.72 -13.82 -3.69
CA PRO A 88 -14.60 -14.88 -2.68
C PRO A 88 -13.75 -16.08 -3.11
N GLU A 89 -13.23 -16.13 -4.34
CA GLU A 89 -12.43 -17.25 -4.87
C GLU A 89 -10.98 -17.32 -4.33
N ASN A 90 -10.54 -16.32 -3.56
CA ASN A 90 -9.15 -16.20 -3.08
C ASN A 90 -8.99 -16.40 -1.56
N LYS A 91 -9.90 -17.16 -0.92
CA LYS A 91 -9.81 -17.56 0.50
C LYS A 91 -9.17 -18.95 0.68
#